data_AF-A0A954TKH4-F1
#
_entry.id   AF-A0A954TKH4-F1
#
_cell.length_a   1.000
_cell.length_b   1.000
_cell.length_c   1.000
_cell.angle_alpha   90.00
_cell.angle_beta   90.00
_cell.angle_gamma   90.00
#
_symmetry.space_group_name_H-M   'P 1'
#
loop_
_entity.id
_entity.type
_entity.pdbx_description
1 polymer ?
#
loop_
_entity_poly.entity_id
_entity_poly.type
_entity_poly.pdbx_seq_one_letter_code
_entity_poly.pdbx_strand_id
1 'polypeptide(L)' 'MPEEQSPKRVTTRSLQRRRDKGGSISMLTAYDFPTAKALDDAGIDVLLVGDSLAMVVQGHETTLPVTMDQMIYHAEMV' A
#
# COMPACT_ATOMS: atom_id res chain seq x y z
N MET A 1 14.91 3.34 21.67
CA MET A 1 15.14 3.34 20.20
C MET A 1 14.65 4.69 19.71
N PRO A 2 15.44 5.48 18.98
CA PRO A 2 14.96 6.78 18.53
C PRO A 2 13.75 6.54 17.61
N GLU A 3 12.62 7.15 17.94
CA GLU A 3 11.45 7.23 17.05
C GLU A 3 11.88 8.01 15.81
N GLU A 4 12.19 7.27 14.75
CA GLU A 4 12.40 7.85 13.43
C GLU A 4 11.01 8.27 12.94
N GLN A 5 10.64 9.53 13.23
CA GLN A 5 9.36 10.10 12.83
C GLN A 5 9.13 9.82 11.34
N SER A 6 8.04 9.10 11.06
CA SER A 6 7.58 8.80 9.71
C SER A 6 7.58 10.09 8.89
N PRO A 7 8.28 10.15 7.75
CA PRO A 7 8.31 11.38 6.95
C PRO A 7 6.88 11.77 6.59
N LYS A 8 6.57 13.08 6.63
CA LYS A 8 5.26 13.65 6.23
C LYS A 8 4.73 13.12 4.89
N ARG A 9 5.60 12.60 4.03
CA ARG A 9 5.26 11.89 2.80
C ARG A 9 6.38 10.91 2.42
N VAL A 10 6.04 9.65 2.22
CA VAL A 10 6.97 8.67 1.64
C VAL A 10 7.07 8.90 0.13
N THR A 11 8.29 8.82 -0.41
CA THR A 11 8.59 8.99 -1.83
C THR A 11 9.53 7.90 -2.29
N THR A 12 9.64 7.68 -3.62
CA THR A 12 10.60 6.71 -4.17
C THR A 12 12.04 7.01 -3.73
N ARG A 13 12.42 8.29 -3.60
CA ARG A 13 13.73 8.71 -3.10
C ARG A 13 13.94 8.38 -1.62
N SER A 14 12.91 8.52 -0.78
CA SER A 14 13.04 8.16 0.65
C SER A 14 13.16 6.65 0.82
N LEU A 15 12.42 5.86 0.03
CA LEU A 15 12.54 4.40 0.02
C LEU A 15 13.94 3.95 -0.41
N GLN A 16 14.48 4.53 -1.48
CA GLN A 16 15.85 4.23 -1.92
C GLN A 16 16.87 4.52 -0.80
N ARG A 17 16.78 5.69 -0.16
CA ARG A 17 17.66 6.05 0.97
C ARG A 17 17.52 5.10 2.16
N ARG A 18 16.30 4.65 2.47
CA ARG A 18 16.03 3.69 3.56
C ARG A 18 16.69 2.36 3.26
N ARG A 19 16.58 1.90 2.01
CA ARG A 19 17.24 0.68 1.51
C ARG A 19 18.76 0.78 1.52
N ASP A 20 19.33 1.92 1.10
CA ASP A 20 20.78 2.16 1.10
C ASP A 20 21.38 2.18 2.51
N LYS A 21 20.59 2.62 3.51
CA LYS A 21 20.94 2.58 4.94
C LYS A 21 20.75 1.20 5.59
N GLY A 22 20.25 0.20 4.84
CA GLY A 22 19.94 -1.13 5.37
C GLY A 22 18.65 -1.21 6.18
N GLY A 23 17.78 -0.19 6.12
CA GLY A 23 16.47 -0.21 6.77
C GLY A 23 15.44 -1.03 5.99
N SER A 24 14.59 -1.76 6.70
CA SER A 24 13.46 -2.49 6.11
C SER A 24 12.37 -1.52 5.63
N ILE A 25 11.73 -1.86 4.51
CA ILE A 25 10.57 -1.15 3.96
C ILE A 25 9.34 -2.03 4.19
N SER A 26 8.31 -1.48 4.82
CA SER A 26 7.03 -2.12 5.05
C SER A 26 6.04 -1.81 3.93
N MET A 27 5.39 -2.83 3.38
CA MET A 27 4.38 -2.66 2.33
C MET A 27 3.19 -3.57 2.62
N LEU A 28 1.99 -3.02 2.56
CA LEU A 28 0.74 -3.76 2.75
C LEU A 28 -0.27 -3.39 1.68
N THR A 29 -1.16 -4.31 1.36
CA THR A 29 -2.26 -4.03 0.43
C THR A 29 -3.37 -3.24 1.12
N ALA A 30 -3.95 -2.30 0.39
CA ALA A 30 -5.11 -1.53 0.83
C ALA A 30 -6.05 -1.37 -0.37
N TYR A 31 -7.36 -1.50 -0.14
CA TYR A 31 -8.38 -1.45 -1.20
C TYR A 31 -9.53 -0.49 -0.88
N ASP A 32 -9.51 0.12 0.31
CA ASP A 32 -10.51 1.08 0.78
C ASP A 32 -9.90 2.14 1.71
N PHE A 33 -10.64 3.24 1.88
CA PHE A 33 -10.22 4.39 2.68
C PHE A 33 -9.98 4.06 4.17
N PRO A 34 -10.87 3.34 4.89
CA PRO A 34 -10.65 3.05 6.31
C PRO A 34 -9.38 2.24 6.56
N THR A 35 -9.10 1.25 5.71
CA THR A 35 -7.89 0.43 5.79
C THR A 35 -6.66 1.27 5.47
N ALA A 36 -6.70 2.05 4.39
CA ALA A 36 -5.59 2.94 4.02
C ALA A 36 -5.25 3.91 5.16
N LYS A 37 -6.27 4.52 5.78
CA LYS A 37 -6.09 5.45 6.90
C LYS A 37 -5.47 4.77 8.12
N ALA A 38 -5.94 3.58 8.47
CA ALA A 38 -5.39 2.81 9.59
C ALA A 38 -3.92 2.41 9.36
N LEU A 39 -3.55 2.05 8.13
CA LEU A 39 -2.18 1.67 7.77
C LEU A 39 -1.24 2.89 7.70
N ASP A 40 -1.73 4.05 7.26
CA ASP A 40 -1.01 5.33 7.32
C ASP A 40 -0.72 5.73 8.77
N ASP A 41 -1.72 5.63 9.66
CA ASP A 41 -1.56 5.91 11.09
C ASP A 41 -0.60 4.91 11.77
N ALA A 42 -0.52 3.67 11.28
CA ALA A 42 0.43 2.65 11.72
C ALA A 42 1.86 2.86 11.18
N GLY A 43 2.08 3.83 10.29
CA GLY A 43 3.39 4.16 9.74
C GLY A 43 3.91 3.18 8.68
N ILE A 44 3.01 2.53 7.94
CA ILE A 44 3.39 1.68 6.80
C ILE A 44 4.03 2.53 5.70
N ASP A 45 5.15 2.07 5.14
CA ASP A 45 5.90 2.86 4.15
C ASP A 45 5.17 2.95 2.80
N VAL A 46 4.51 1.88 2.36
CA VAL A 46 3.84 1.82 1.06
C VAL A 46 2.52 1.06 1.14
N LEU A 47 1.47 1.65 0.58
CA LEU A 47 0.18 0.99 0.34
C LEU A 47 0.10 0.51 -1.10
N LEU A 48 -0.30 -0.74 -1.29
CA LEU A 48 -0.42 -1.38 -2.61
C LEU A 48 -1.88 -1.66 -2.97
N VAL A 49 -2.38 -0.99 -4.01
CA VAL A 49 -3.62 -1.38 -4.69
C VAL A 49 -3.26 -2.41 -5.76
N GLY A 50 -3.43 -3.68 -5.43
CA GLY A 50 -3.06 -4.82 -6.27
C GLY A 50 -4.26 -5.56 -6.86
N ASP A 51 -4.01 -6.33 -7.93
CA ASP A 51 -5.00 -7.22 -8.57
C ASP A 51 -5.49 -8.36 -7.65
N SER A 52 -4.81 -8.58 -6.52
CA SER A 52 -5.26 -9.43 -5.42
C SER A 52 -6.65 -9.07 -4.87
N LEU A 53 -7.15 -7.86 -5.16
CA LEU A 53 -8.54 -7.46 -4.92
C LEU A 53 -9.56 -8.43 -5.56
N ALA A 54 -9.19 -9.10 -6.67
CA ALA A 54 -10.03 -10.12 -7.30
C ALA A 54 -10.45 -11.20 -6.30
N MET A 55 -9.49 -11.66 -5.50
CA MET A 55 -9.68 -12.78 -4.59
C MET A 55 -10.25 -12.30 -3.26
N VAL A 56 -9.68 -11.24 -2.69
CA VAL A 56 -10.02 -10.82 -1.32
C VAL A 56 -11.25 -9.91 -1.24
N VAL A 57 -11.57 -9.17 -2.30
CA VAL A 57 -12.74 -8.29 -2.35
C VAL A 57 -13.85 -8.90 -3.21
N GLN A 58 -13.53 -9.40 -4.40
CA GLN A 58 -14.52 -9.87 -5.37
C GLN A 58 -14.84 -11.38 -5.25
N GLY A 59 -14.03 -12.15 -4.52
CA GLY A 59 -14.25 -13.59 -4.30
C GLY A 59 -13.93 -14.48 -5.50
N HIS A 60 -13.13 -14.00 -6.46
CA HIS A 60 -12.64 -14.80 -7.57
C HIS A 60 -11.55 -15.79 -7.14
N GLU A 61 -11.42 -16.90 -7.88
CA GLU A 61 -10.35 -17.89 -7.63
C GLU A 61 -8.98 -17.43 -8.15
N THR A 62 -8.95 -16.47 -9.08
CA THR A 62 -7.72 -15.95 -9.69
C THR A 62 -7.82 -14.44 -9.88
N THR A 63 -6.70 -13.77 -10.19
CA THR A 63 -6.67 -12.33 -10.46
C THR A 63 -6.98 -11.94 -11.91
N LEU A 64 -7.08 -12.92 -12.81
CA LEU A 64 -7.37 -12.71 -14.24
C LEU A 64 -8.67 -11.92 -14.54
N PRO A 65 -9.76 -12.05 -13.76
CA PRO A 65 -11.00 -11.34 -14.05
C PRO A 65 -10.97 -9.84 -13.76
N VAL A 66 -9.95 -9.33 -13.05
CA VAL A 66 -9.89 -7.92 -12.65
C VAL A 66 -9.64 -7.02 -13.85
N THR A 67 -10.42 -5.95 -13.94
CA THR A 67 -10.28 -4.93 -14.98
C THR A 67 -9.50 -3.70 -14.47
N MET A 68 -8.98 -2.90 -15.41
CA MET A 68 -8.33 -1.64 -15.07
C MET A 68 -9.29 -0.65 -14.38
N ASP A 69 -10.56 -0.60 -14.78
CA ASP A 69 -11.54 0.29 -14.16
C ASP A 69 -11.76 -0.04 -12.67
N GLN A 70 -11.74 -1.34 -12.34
CA GLN A 70 -11.83 -1.78 -10.95
C GLN A 70 -10.57 -1.39 -10.16
N MET A 71 -9.38 -1.53 -10.75
CA MET A 71 -8.14 -1.08 -10.13
C MET A 71 -8.14 0.43 -9.86
N ILE A 72 -8.60 1.24 -10.83
CA ILE A 72 -8.71 2.69 -10.69
C ILE A 72 -9.68 3.05 -9.56
N TYR A 73 -10.85 2.41 -9.53
CA TYR A 73 -11.84 2.64 -8.48
C TYR A 73 -11.28 2.41 -7.07
N HIS A 74 -10.55 1.32 -6.86
CA HIS A 74 -9.89 1.06 -5.57
C HIS A 74 -8.73 2.02 -5.29
N ALA A 75 -8.02 2.47 -6.32
CA ALA A 75 -6.95 3.46 -6.18
C ALA A 75 -7.45 4.88 -5.87
N GLU A 76 -8.65 5.25 -6.29
CA GLU A 76 -9.28 6.53 -5.92
C GLU A 76 -9.70 6.58 -4.44
N MET A 77 -9.90 5.41 -3.81
CA MET A 77 -10.29 5.30 -2.41
C MET A 77 -9.12 5.34 -1.42
N VAL A 78 -7.90 5.00 -1.87
CA VAL A 78 -6.69 4.84 -1.06
C VAL A 78 -5.81 6.07 -1.15
#